data_AF-A0A2T5G1E6-F1
#
_entry.id   AF-A0A2T5G1E6-F1
#
_cell.length_a   1.000
_cell.length_b   1.000
_cell.length_c   1.000
_cell.angle_alpha   90.00
_cell.angle_beta   90.00
_cell.angle_gamma   90.00
#
_symmetry.space_group_name_H-M   'P 1'
#
loop_
_entity.id
_entity.type
_entity.pdbx_description
1 polymer ?
#
loop_
_entity_poly.entity_id
_entity_poly.type
_entity_poly.pdbx_seq_one_letter_code
_entity_poly.pdbx_strand_id
1 'polypeptide(L)'
;MSPRDLAVLWAAAYGAALTAFAARVTWLLFGVAPAPPEDPAAYARWARKRRWLIISEFAALPMFATLAVLGAAQGWVSPVAAVLGALFGGALGFAFFVHALEAVVRRRIGLDEAKS
;
A
#
# COMPACT_ATOMS: atom_id res chain seq x y z
N MET A 1 10.96 -3.75 23.01
CA MET A 1 10.05 -2.58 23.00
C MET A 1 8.88 -2.89 23.92
N SER A 2 8.38 -1.89 24.66
CA SER A 2 7.16 -2.08 25.45
C SER A 2 5.92 -2.11 24.54
N PRO A 3 4.77 -2.65 25.00
CA PRO A 3 3.52 -2.61 24.24
C PRO A 3 3.08 -1.18 23.85
N ARG A 4 3.36 -0.20 24.72
CA ARG A 4 3.10 1.22 24.45
C ARG A 4 3.95 1.73 23.28
N ASP A 5 5.23 1.38 23.24
CA ASP A 5 6.13 1.79 22.16
C ASP A 5 5.69 1.20 20.82
N LEU A 6 5.23 -0.06 20.82
CA LEU A 6 4.69 -0.70 19.62
C LEU A 6 3.42 -0.02 19.12
N ALA A 7 2.50 0.34 20.02
CA ALA A 7 1.28 1.05 19.67
C ALA A 7 1.57 2.45 19.10
N VAL A 8 2.49 3.20 19.71
CA VAL A 8 2.91 4.52 19.21
C VAL A 8 3.59 4.39 17.85
N LEU A 9 4.51 3.43 17.70
CA LEU A 9 5.19 3.20 16.43
C LEU A 9 4.21 2.78 15.33
N TRP A 10 3.23 1.95 15.66
CA TRP A 10 2.18 1.54 14.71
C TRP A 10 1.33 2.73 14.28
N ALA A 11 0.89 3.57 15.22
CA ALA A 11 0.13 4.77 14.91
C ALA A 11 0.94 5.74 14.01
N ALA A 12 2.23 5.92 14.30
CA ALA A 12 3.11 6.75 13.48
C ALA A 12 3.30 6.17 12.07
N ALA A 13 3.56 4.86 11.96
CA ALA A 13 3.71 4.16 10.68
C ALA A 13 2.41 4.21 9.86
N TYR A 14 1.26 4.00 10.50
CA TYR A 14 -0.05 4.09 9.87
C TYR A 14 -0.33 5.51 9.38
N GLY A 15 -0.08 6.53 10.20
CA GLY A 15 -0.23 7.93 9.80
C GLY A 15 0.65 8.29 8.61
N ALA A 16 1.92 7.88 8.62
CA ALA A 16 2.85 8.12 7.53
C ALA A 16 2.40 7.43 6.21
N ALA A 17 1.98 6.17 6.28
CA ALA A 17 1.41 5.45 5.15
C ALA A 17 0.13 6.13 4.63
N LEU A 18 -0.76 6.53 5.53
CA LEU A 18 -2.03 7.21 5.20
C LEU A 18 -1.78 8.54 4.48
N THR A 19 -0.82 9.36 4.93
CA THR A 19 -0.47 10.62 4.27
C THR A 19 0.00 10.39 2.84
N ALA A 20 0.90 9.43 2.63
CA ALA A 20 1.41 9.10 1.30
C ALA A 20 0.33 8.52 0.38
N PHE A 21 -0.51 7.63 0.91
CA PHE A 21 -1.69 7.11 0.23
C PHE A 21 -2.64 8.25 -0.19
N ALA A 22 -2.94 9.18 0.71
CA ALA A 22 -3.87 10.27 0.44
C ALA A 22 -3.34 11.17 -0.69
N ALA A 23 -2.03 11.48 -0.68
CA ALA A 23 -1.38 12.24 -1.73
C ALA A 23 -1.49 11.51 -3.08
N ARG A 24 -1.16 10.22 -3.12
CA ARG A 24 -1.22 9.40 -4.34
C ARG A 24 -2.65 9.24 -4.86
N VAL A 25 -3.60 8.87 -4.02
CA VAL A 25 -4.98 8.63 -4.45
C VAL A 25 -5.64 9.94 -4.90
N THR A 26 -5.36 11.06 -4.23
CA THR A 26 -5.78 12.38 -4.70
C THR A 26 -5.22 12.67 -6.09
N TRP A 27 -3.92 12.44 -6.30
CA TRP A 27 -3.29 12.63 -7.61
C TRP A 27 -3.86 11.70 -8.69
N LEU A 28 -4.12 10.43 -8.37
CA LEU A 28 -4.76 9.50 -9.30
C LEU A 28 -6.19 9.94 -9.63
N LEU A 29 -7.00 10.32 -8.65
CA LEU A 29 -8.41 10.63 -8.86
C LEU A 29 -8.63 11.97 -9.57
N PHE A 30 -7.80 12.98 -9.28
CA PHE A 30 -8.01 14.36 -9.72
C PHE A 30 -6.90 14.91 -10.62
N GLY A 31 -5.72 14.31 -10.62
CA GLY A 31 -4.58 14.77 -11.43
C GLY A 31 -4.46 14.04 -12.76
N VAL A 32 -4.48 12.69 -12.76
CA VAL A 32 -4.11 11.89 -13.94
C VAL A 32 -5.24 11.01 -14.48
N ALA A 33 -6.26 10.68 -13.68
CA ALA A 33 -7.34 9.82 -14.19
C ALA A 33 -8.24 10.55 -15.22
N PRO A 34 -8.71 9.82 -16.25
CA PRO A 34 -9.58 10.37 -17.27
C PRO A 34 -10.89 10.88 -16.67
N ALA A 35 -11.42 11.93 -17.30
CA ALA A 35 -12.73 12.51 -17.03
C ALA A 35 -13.84 11.43 -17.03
N PRO A 36 -14.92 11.63 -16.27
CA PRO A 36 -16.05 10.71 -16.27
C PRO A 36 -16.66 10.61 -17.69
N PRO A 37 -16.94 9.39 -18.19
CA PRO A 37 -17.58 9.21 -19.49
C PRO A 37 -19.05 9.63 -19.45
N GLU A 38 -19.55 10.18 -20.56
CA GLU A 38 -20.94 10.67 -20.69
C GLU A 38 -21.96 9.53 -20.84
N ASP A 39 -21.57 8.40 -21.45
CA ASP A 39 -22.42 7.21 -21.56
C ASP A 39 -22.75 6.64 -20.16
N PRO A 40 -24.04 6.51 -19.78
CA PRO A 40 -24.45 5.98 -18.48
C PRO A 40 -23.88 4.59 -18.15
N ALA A 41 -23.76 3.70 -19.15
CA ALA A 41 -23.24 2.35 -18.92
C ALA A 41 -21.73 2.35 -18.67
N ALA A 42 -20.98 3.16 -19.41
CA ALA A 42 -19.56 3.39 -19.17
C ALA A 42 -19.30 4.08 -17.82
N TYR A 43 -20.15 5.03 -17.43
CA TYR A 43 -20.04 5.74 -16.16
C TYR A 43 -20.14 4.79 -14.97
N ALA A 44 -21.12 3.87 -14.97
CA ALA A 44 -21.28 2.89 -13.89
C ALA A 44 -20.01 2.02 -13.70
N ARG A 45 -19.37 1.60 -14.80
CA ARG A 45 -18.10 0.84 -14.76
C ARG A 45 -16.94 1.69 -14.25
N TRP A 46 -16.82 2.93 -14.71
CA TRP A 46 -15.80 3.88 -14.27
C TRP A 46 -15.91 4.18 -12.77
N ALA A 47 -17.12 4.46 -12.27
CA ALA A 47 -17.37 4.76 -10.87
C ALA A 47 -17.07 3.55 -9.97
N ARG A 48 -17.46 2.35 -10.41
CA ARG A 48 -17.15 1.10 -9.72
C ARG A 48 -15.64 0.88 -9.60
N LYS A 49 -14.88 1.07 -10.70
CA LYS A 49 -13.41 0.92 -10.69
C LYS A 49 -12.75 1.90 -9.71
N ARG A 50 -13.16 3.18 -9.70
CA ARG A 50 -12.62 4.17 -8.76
C ARG A 50 -12.93 3.84 -7.30
N ARG A 51 -14.14 3.37 -7.00
CA ARG A 51 -14.48 2.90 -5.64
C ARG A 51 -13.59 1.73 -5.20
N TRP A 52 -13.41 0.73 -6.07
CA TRP A 52 -12.54 -0.41 -5.76
C TRP A 52 -11.07 -0.01 -5.61
N LEU A 53 -10.58 0.95 -6.39
CA LEU A 53 -9.24 1.51 -6.21
C LEU A 53 -9.09 2.08 -4.79
N ILE A 54 -10.01 2.95 -4.36
CA ILE A 54 -9.94 3.54 -3.02
C ILE A 54 -10.00 2.47 -1.94
N ILE A 55 -10.95 1.53 -2.03
CA ILE A 55 -11.14 0.48 -1.02
C ILE A 55 -9.89 -0.41 -0.91
N SER A 56 -9.36 -0.89 -2.03
CA SER A 56 -8.19 -1.77 -2.04
C SER A 56 -6.93 -1.10 -1.50
N GLU A 57 -6.70 0.16 -1.89
CA GLU A 57 -5.58 0.95 -1.41
C GLU A 57 -5.70 1.27 0.10
N PHE A 58 -6.90 1.59 0.60
CA PHE A 58 -7.15 1.82 2.03
C PHE A 58 -6.93 0.55 2.87
N ALA A 59 -7.36 -0.61 2.36
CA ALA A 59 -7.22 -1.89 3.05
C ALA A 59 -5.74 -2.31 3.24
N ALA A 60 -4.83 -1.77 2.43
CA ALA A 60 -3.39 -2.07 2.54
C ALA A 60 -2.68 -1.29 3.66
N LEU A 61 -3.24 -0.15 4.09
CA LEU A 61 -2.60 0.74 5.07
C LEU A 61 -2.28 0.07 6.41
N PRO A 62 -3.20 -0.67 7.05
CA PRO A 62 -2.90 -1.36 8.29
C PRO A 62 -1.80 -2.41 8.12
N MET A 63 -1.73 -3.03 6.94
CA MET A 63 -0.71 -4.05 6.64
C MET A 63 0.68 -3.43 6.55
N PHE A 64 0.84 -2.31 5.85
CA PHE A 64 2.14 -1.61 5.77
C PHE A 64 2.63 -1.16 7.14
N ALA A 65 1.75 -0.59 7.96
CA ALA A 65 2.09 -0.22 9.34
C ALA A 65 2.52 -1.44 10.16
N THR A 66 1.80 -2.55 10.03
CA THR A 66 2.08 -3.78 10.77
C THR A 66 3.40 -4.40 10.38
N LEU A 67 3.71 -4.51 9.08
CA LEU A 67 4.97 -5.06 8.59
C LEU A 67 6.17 -4.19 9.01
N ALA A 68 6.02 -2.87 8.95
CA ALA A 68 7.03 -1.93 9.40
C ALA A 68 7.34 -2.08 10.90
N VAL A 69 6.29 -2.11 11.74
CA VAL A 69 6.44 -2.30 13.19
C VAL A 69 7.03 -3.66 13.52
N LEU A 70 6.65 -4.72 12.78
CA LEU A 70 7.21 -6.05 12.95
C LEU A 70 8.72 -6.04 12.67
N GLY A 71 9.15 -5.39 11.59
CA GLY A 71 10.57 -5.24 11.26
C GLY A 71 11.36 -4.52 12.37
N ALA A 72 10.79 -3.47 12.94
CA ALA A 72 11.41 -2.77 14.08
C ALA A 72 11.44 -3.64 15.35
N ALA A 73 10.35 -4.36 15.64
CA ALA A 73 10.24 -5.23 16.80
C ALA A 73 11.22 -6.41 16.76
N GLN A 74 11.53 -6.92 15.56
CA GLN A 74 12.54 -7.96 15.34
C GLN A 74 13.98 -7.41 15.28
N GLY A 75 14.16 -6.09 15.39
CA GLY A 75 15.46 -5.43 15.32
C GLY A 75 16.09 -5.40 13.92
N TRP A 76 15.33 -5.70 12.86
CA TRP A 76 15.83 -5.68 11.48
C TRP A 76 16.01 -4.25 10.97
N VAL A 77 15.21 -3.32 11.47
CA VAL A 77 15.24 -1.90 11.09
C VAL A 77 15.08 -1.02 12.32
N SER A 78 15.57 0.22 12.24
CA SER A 78 15.31 1.21 13.28
C SER A 78 13.82 1.63 13.28
N PRO A 79 13.27 2.13 14.40
CA PRO A 79 11.90 2.66 14.44
C PRO A 79 11.64 3.76 13.39
N VAL A 80 12.63 4.62 13.13
CA VAL A 80 12.55 5.65 12.09
C VAL A 80 12.46 5.02 10.70
N ALA A 81 13.32 4.03 10.42
CA ALA A 81 13.30 3.32 9.15
C ALA A 81 11.99 2.56 8.93
N ALA A 82 11.36 2.04 9.99
CA ALA A 82 10.04 1.43 9.92
C ALA A 82 8.96 2.44 9.49
N VAL A 83 8.91 3.63 10.10
CA VAL A 83 7.95 4.69 9.71
C VAL A 83 8.16 5.12 8.26
N LEU A 84 9.41 5.30 7.83
CA LEU A 84 9.73 5.61 6.44
C LEU A 84 9.34 4.48 5.49
N GLY A 85 9.57 3.22 5.87
CA GLY A 85 9.14 2.05 5.11
C GLY A 85 7.62 2.01 4.92
N ALA A 86 6.85 2.29 5.98
CA ALA A 86 5.40 2.39 5.89
C ALA A 86 4.94 3.55 4.98
N LEU A 87 5.61 4.71 5.07
CA LEU A 87 5.37 5.86 4.18
C LEU A 87 5.58 5.47 2.71
N PHE A 88 6.69 4.82 2.39
CA PHE A 88 6.94 4.33 1.03
C PHE A 88 5.92 3.27 0.61
N GLY A 89 5.52 2.37 1.51
CA GLY A 89 4.44 1.42 1.26
C GLY A 89 3.13 2.12 0.86
N GLY A 90 2.72 3.14 1.61
CA GLY A 90 1.56 3.97 1.29
C GLY A 90 1.69 4.72 -0.04
N ALA A 91 2.89 5.19 -0.39
CA ALA A 91 3.16 5.84 -1.67
C ALA A 91 3.13 4.87 -2.86
N LEU A 92 3.60 3.63 -2.67
CA LEU A 92 3.64 2.60 -3.71
C LEU A 92 2.30 1.89 -3.91
N GLY A 93 1.47 1.89 -2.88
CA GLY A 93 0.10 1.40 -2.92
C GLY A 93 -0.03 -0.13 -2.97
N PHE A 94 -1.28 -0.59 -2.94
CA PHE A 94 -1.64 -2.01 -2.89
C PHE A 94 -1.19 -2.79 -4.12
N ALA A 95 -1.23 -2.19 -5.31
CA ALA A 95 -0.80 -2.87 -6.55
C ALA A 95 0.69 -3.28 -6.49
N PHE A 96 1.54 -2.44 -5.89
CA PHE A 96 2.94 -2.79 -5.65
C PHE A 96 3.06 -3.96 -4.66
N PHE A 97 2.27 -3.95 -3.59
CA PHE A 97 2.26 -5.04 -2.62
C PHE A 97 1.89 -6.38 -3.27
N VAL A 98 0.86 -6.42 -4.10
CA VAL A 98 0.45 -7.64 -4.82
C VAL A 98 1.57 -8.13 -5.74
N HIS A 99 2.22 -7.24 -6.48
CA HIS A 99 3.37 -7.60 -7.32
C HIS A 99 4.57 -8.11 -6.52
N ALA A 100 4.87 -7.49 -5.38
CA ALA A 100 5.95 -7.93 -4.50
C ALA A 100 5.64 -9.32 -3.91
N LEU A 101 4.39 -9.55 -3.47
CA LEU A 101 3.94 -10.84 -2.97
C LEU A 101 3.99 -11.90 -4.08
N GLU A 102 3.53 -11.57 -5.29
CA GLU A 102 3.62 -12.45 -6.45
C GLU A 102 5.07 -12.85 -6.73
N ALA A 103 6.01 -11.89 -6.75
CA ALA A 103 7.43 -12.16 -6.97
C ALA A 103 8.03 -13.07 -5.88
N VAL A 104 7.66 -12.86 -4.62
CA VAL A 104 8.09 -13.72 -3.51
C VAL A 104 7.52 -15.13 -3.65
N VAL A 105 6.23 -15.26 -3.99
CA VAL A 105 5.59 -16.56 -4.18
C VAL A 105 6.23 -17.29 -5.35
N ARG A 106 6.39 -16.65 -6.52
CA ARG A 106 7.04 -17.23 -7.72
C ARG A 106 8.44 -17.78 -7.43
N ARG A 107 9.27 -17.01 -6.69
CA ARG A 107 10.59 -17.45 -6.21
C ARG A 107 10.51 -18.68 -5.32
N ARG A 108 9.54 -18.73 -4.42
CA ARG A 108 9.36 -19.85 -3.48
C ARG A 108 8.89 -21.14 -4.16
N ILE A 109 8.13 -21.03 -5.24
CA ILE A 109 7.62 -22.18 -6.01
C ILE A 109 8.49 -22.51 -7.24
N GLY A 110 9.63 -21.85 -7.42
CA GLY A 110 10.60 -22.16 -8.49
C GLY A 110 10.12 -21.80 -9.90
N LEU A 111 9.14 -20.92 -10.04
CA LEU A 111 8.60 -20.51 -11.37
C LEU A 111 9.44 -19.42 -12.07
N ASP A 112 10.60 -19.05 -11.52
CA ASP A 112 11.47 -18.02 -12.09
C ASP A 112 12.29 -18.51 -13.31
N GLU A 113 12.25 -19.81 -13.65
CA GLU A 113 13.03 -20.37 -14.78
C GLU A 113 12.35 -20.28 -16.16
N ALA A 114 11.11 -19.80 -16.28
CA ALA A 114 10.37 -19.81 -17.55
C ALA A 114 10.47 -18.49 -18.35
N LYS A 115 11.64 -17.84 -18.37
CA LYS A 115 11.99 -16.80 -19.37
C LYS A 115 13.50 -16.80 -19.65
N SER A 116 13.92 -17.70 -20.54
CA SER A 116 15.12 -17.54 -21.39
C SER A 116 14.68 -17.13 -22.78
#